data_AF-A0A914ALR9-F1
#
_entry.id   AF-A0A914ALR9-F1
#
_cell.length_a   1.000
_cell.length_b   1.000
_cell.length_c   1.000
_cell.angle_alpha   90.00
_cell.angle_beta   90.00
_cell.angle_gamma   90.00
#
_symmetry.space_group_name_H-M   'P 1'
#
loop_
_entity.id
_entity.type
_entity.pdbx_description
1 polymer ?
#
loop_
_entity_poly.entity_id
_entity_poly.type
_entity_poly.pdbx_seq_one_letter_code
_entity_poly.pdbx_strand_id
1 'polypeptide(L)'
;MVCYIGQAPDPESYDSYRWVIPIEDPCGCTEVKLGGVNILTSRRPPIRVKYYDVFLLTKDPEEIWTWLNCTTCRDPLGMESGAIPDSSLSVSDVGHADFSAGKSRLNVEAAWCPVAEDQNQWIRVDLQAPTTVTGLITQGRHYSDVWVTSYKVQHSDDGTNWSDVTGTDGISMQFQGNVDYDTPVTNYFPAVLNTRFIQIRPLAWTRYICLRFELLGCRAGWSHPFEWL
;
A
#
# COMPACT_ATOMS: atom_id res chain seq x y z
N MET A 1 -4.10 8.01 -9.62
CA MET A 1 -4.30 8.30 -11.06
C MET A 1 -5.78 8.23 -11.40
N VAL A 2 -6.34 9.28 -12.00
CA VAL A 2 -7.76 9.27 -12.43
C VAL A 2 -7.86 8.60 -13.79
N CYS A 3 -8.63 7.53 -13.88
CA CYS A 3 -8.89 6.82 -15.12
C CYS A 3 -10.27 7.14 -15.66
N TYR A 4 -10.39 7.08 -16.98
CA TYR A 4 -11.64 7.33 -17.69
C TYR A 4 -12.10 6.04 -18.33
N ILE A 5 -13.38 5.72 -18.21
CA ILE A 5 -13.98 4.57 -18.87
C ILE A 5 -15.14 5.05 -19.72
N GLY A 6 -15.19 4.60 -20.97
CA GLY A 6 -16.17 5.05 -21.95
C GLY A 6 -16.24 4.11 -23.15
N GLN A 7 -17.11 4.45 -24.09
CA GLN A 7 -17.24 3.71 -25.35
C GLN A 7 -16.35 4.34 -26.43
N ALA A 8 -15.75 3.49 -27.26
CA ALA A 8 -15.05 3.87 -28.48
C ALA A 8 -15.48 2.94 -29.64
N PRO A 9 -15.35 3.36 -30.91
CA PRO A 9 -15.59 2.49 -32.05
C PRO A 9 -14.78 1.19 -31.93
N ASP A 10 -15.40 0.07 -32.26
CA ASP A 10 -14.76 -1.24 -32.27
C ASP A 10 -13.70 -1.29 -33.39
N PRO A 11 -12.42 -1.56 -33.11
CA PRO A 11 -11.39 -1.67 -34.13
C PRO A 11 -11.61 -2.84 -35.08
N GLU A 12 -12.41 -3.83 -34.70
CA GLU A 12 -12.70 -5.03 -35.48
C GLU A 12 -14.04 -4.93 -36.24
N SER A 13 -14.87 -3.92 -35.98
CA SER A 13 -16.21 -3.78 -36.56
C SER A 13 -16.66 -2.33 -36.69
N TYR A 14 -16.85 -1.88 -37.93
CA TYR A 14 -17.12 -0.47 -38.28
C TYR A 14 -18.44 0.09 -37.74
N ASP A 15 -19.42 -0.76 -37.43
CA ASP A 15 -20.77 -0.35 -36.99
C ASP A 15 -21.04 -0.67 -35.52
N SER A 16 -20.00 -0.90 -34.72
CA SER A 16 -20.15 -1.26 -33.30
C SER A 16 -19.20 -0.48 -32.38
N TYR A 17 -19.53 -0.47 -31.09
CA TYR A 17 -18.76 0.21 -30.04
C TYR A 17 -18.39 -0.78 -28.96
N ARG A 18 -17.20 -0.62 -28.38
CA ARG A 18 -16.73 -1.39 -27.21
C ARG A 18 -16.36 -0.46 -26.07
N TRP A 19 -16.34 -1.00 -24.86
CA TRP A 19 -15.84 -0.29 -23.68
C TRP A 19 -14.33 -0.24 -23.71
N VAL A 20 -13.77 0.92 -23.37
CA VAL A 20 -12.32 1.14 -23.35
C VAL A 20 -11.88 1.86 -22.10
N ILE A 21 -10.65 1.55 -21.68
CA ILE A 21 -9.89 2.34 -20.71
C ILE A 21 -8.64 2.85 -21.46
N PRO A 22 -8.44 4.16 -21.61
CA PRO A 22 -7.32 4.75 -22.33
C PRO A 22 -6.10 4.82 -21.41
N ILE A 23 -5.65 3.66 -20.93
CA ILE A 23 -4.41 3.52 -20.19
C ILE A 23 -3.84 2.11 -20.34
N GLU A 24 -2.52 2.02 -20.31
CA GLU A 24 -1.77 0.77 -20.47
C GLU A 24 -1.97 -0.19 -19.29
N ASP A 25 -2.11 0.35 -18.08
CA ASP A 25 -2.37 -0.41 -16.85
C ASP A 25 -3.55 0.21 -16.05
N PRO A 26 -4.78 -0.32 -16.23
CA PRO A 26 -5.97 0.15 -15.52
C PRO A 26 -5.98 -0.25 -14.04
N CYS A 27 -5.03 -1.06 -13.57
CA CYS A 27 -4.95 -1.46 -12.17
C CYS A 27 -4.37 -0.35 -11.26
N GLY A 28 -3.81 0.72 -11.84
CA GLY A 28 -3.32 1.90 -11.10
C GLY A 28 -4.36 3.00 -10.82
N CYS A 29 -5.63 2.78 -11.17
CA CYS A 29 -6.68 3.81 -11.10
C CYS A 29 -7.16 4.09 -9.67
N THR A 30 -6.80 5.24 -9.10
CA THR A 30 -7.27 5.64 -7.74
C THR A 30 -8.67 6.22 -7.74
N GLU A 31 -9.17 6.62 -8.90
CA GLU A 31 -10.52 7.13 -9.14
C GLU A 31 -10.90 6.75 -10.57
N VAL A 32 -12.16 6.38 -10.79
CA VAL A 32 -12.69 6.11 -12.12
C VAL A 32 -13.84 7.05 -12.46
N LYS A 33 -13.71 7.73 -13.60
CA LYS A 33 -14.76 8.58 -14.17
C LYS A 33 -15.41 7.90 -15.36
N LEU A 34 -16.73 7.78 -15.31
CA LEU A 34 -17.55 7.32 -16.43
C LEU A 34 -17.91 8.52 -17.33
N GLY A 35 -17.64 8.42 -18.64
CA GLY A 35 -17.97 9.46 -19.63
C GLY A 35 -17.93 8.94 -21.07
N GLY A 36 -19.08 9.03 -21.78
CA GLY A 36 -19.40 8.26 -22.99
C GLY A 36 -18.79 8.68 -24.33
N VAL A 37 -18.94 7.77 -25.30
CA VAL A 37 -18.78 7.73 -26.79
C VAL A 37 -17.61 8.47 -27.47
N ASN A 38 -16.99 9.44 -26.83
CA ASN A 38 -15.97 10.30 -27.44
C ASN A 38 -14.87 10.61 -26.43
N ILE A 39 -14.11 9.59 -26.02
CA ILE A 39 -12.74 9.79 -25.55
C ILE A 39 -11.92 10.17 -26.79
N LEU A 40 -12.19 11.35 -27.36
CA LEU A 40 -11.39 11.91 -28.43
C LEU A 40 -10.02 12.17 -27.82
N THR A 41 -9.07 11.33 -28.21
CA THR A 41 -7.64 11.49 -28.01
C THR A 41 -7.18 12.77 -28.69
N SER A 42 -7.59 13.92 -28.15
CA SER A 42 -7.18 15.22 -28.67
C SER A 42 -5.72 15.43 -28.25
N ARG A 43 -4.84 15.04 -29.18
CA ARG A 43 -3.42 15.41 -29.26
C ARG A 43 -2.53 14.95 -28.09
N ARG A 44 -2.03 13.71 -28.18
CA ARG A 44 -0.71 13.21 -27.72
C ARG A 44 -0.61 11.71 -28.07
N PRO A 45 0.59 11.08 -28.13
CA PRO A 45 0.86 9.83 -28.87
C PRO A 45 -0.14 8.72 -28.52
N PRO A 46 -0.39 7.74 -29.43
CA PRO A 46 -1.53 6.84 -29.34
C PRO A 46 -1.61 6.24 -27.96
N ILE A 47 -2.61 6.67 -27.19
CA ILE A 47 -2.85 6.12 -25.88
C ILE A 47 -3.14 4.64 -26.12
N ARG A 48 -2.32 3.76 -25.57
CA ARG A 48 -2.61 2.33 -25.61
C ARG A 48 -3.95 2.13 -24.89
N VAL A 49 -4.95 1.76 -25.67
CA VAL A 49 -6.30 1.45 -25.22
C VAL A 49 -6.43 -0.06 -25.05
N LYS A 50 -7.07 -0.50 -23.97
CA LYS A 50 -7.57 -1.87 -23.84
C LYS A 50 -9.08 -1.85 -24.04
N TYR A 51 -9.55 -2.73 -24.93
CA TYR A 51 -10.96 -2.95 -25.23
C TYR A 51 -11.53 -4.06 -24.36
N TYR A 52 -12.80 -3.92 -23.99
CA TYR A 52 -13.51 -4.83 -23.11
C TYR A 52 -14.93 -5.06 -23.62
N ASP A 53 -15.39 -6.32 -23.58
CA ASP A 53 -16.70 -6.73 -24.08
C ASP A 53 -17.81 -6.67 -23.01
N VAL A 54 -17.50 -6.14 -21.81
CA VAL A 54 -18.45 -6.01 -20.69
C VAL A 54 -18.73 -4.55 -20.39
N PHE A 55 -19.99 -4.26 -20.08
CA PHE A 55 -20.48 -2.94 -19.72
C PHE A 55 -20.17 -2.64 -18.24
N LEU A 56 -19.25 -1.72 -17.98
CA LEU A 56 -18.90 -1.28 -16.64
C LEU A 56 -19.90 -0.22 -16.14
N LEU A 57 -20.71 -0.60 -15.16
CA LEU A 57 -21.76 0.26 -14.56
C LEU A 57 -21.31 1.04 -13.33
N THR A 58 -20.12 0.74 -12.82
CA THR A 58 -19.67 1.24 -11.54
C THR A 58 -18.59 2.30 -11.69
N LYS A 59 -18.57 3.23 -10.76
CA LYS A 59 -17.48 4.21 -10.57
C LYS A 59 -16.53 3.76 -9.47
N ASP A 60 -16.84 2.65 -8.80
CA ASP A 60 -16.02 2.08 -7.75
C ASP A 60 -14.76 1.44 -8.34
N PRO A 61 -13.57 1.96 -8.03
CA PRO A 61 -12.32 1.36 -8.48
C PRO A 61 -12.14 -0.10 -8.03
N GLU A 62 -12.64 -0.49 -6.85
CA GLU A 62 -12.46 -1.85 -6.34
C GLU A 62 -13.27 -2.89 -7.10
N GLU A 63 -14.53 -2.57 -7.45
CA GLU A 63 -15.36 -3.43 -8.31
C GLU A 63 -14.76 -3.55 -9.72
N ILE A 64 -14.22 -2.47 -10.27
CA ILE A 64 -13.54 -2.48 -11.57
C ILE A 64 -12.27 -3.32 -11.54
N TRP A 65 -11.45 -3.18 -10.50
CA TRP A 65 -10.25 -4.01 -10.34
C TRP A 65 -10.59 -5.49 -10.21
N THR A 66 -11.63 -5.82 -9.45
CA THR A 66 -12.14 -7.18 -9.33
C THR A 66 -12.53 -7.73 -10.71
N TRP A 67 -13.27 -6.93 -11.49
CA TRP A 67 -13.70 -7.32 -12.83
C TRP A 67 -12.53 -7.49 -13.81
N LEU A 68 -11.55 -6.58 -13.76
CA LEU A 68 -10.34 -6.62 -14.59
C LEU A 68 -9.37 -7.74 -14.20
N ASN A 69 -9.69 -8.49 -13.13
CA ASN A 69 -8.76 -9.41 -12.48
C ASN A 69 -7.41 -8.73 -12.20
N CYS A 70 -7.48 -7.47 -11.78
CA CYS A 70 -6.29 -6.73 -11.38
C CYS A 70 -5.70 -7.42 -10.17
N THR A 71 -4.53 -8.01 -10.33
CA THR A 71 -3.71 -8.43 -9.18
C THR A 71 -3.31 -7.15 -8.45
N THR A 72 -4.06 -6.79 -7.42
CA THR A 72 -3.73 -5.64 -6.59
C THR A 72 -2.54 -6.04 -5.73
N CYS A 73 -1.44 -5.32 -5.89
CA CYS A 73 -0.24 -5.55 -5.09
C CYS A 73 -0.43 -4.98 -3.67
N ARG A 74 -1.46 -5.45 -2.94
CA ARG A 74 -1.90 -4.94 -1.64
C ARG A 74 -2.09 -6.06 -0.62
N ASP A 75 -1.57 -7.24 -0.90
CA ASP A 75 -1.64 -8.36 0.01
C ASP A 75 -0.75 -8.12 1.24
N PRO A 76 -1.10 -8.66 2.41
CA PRO A 76 -0.22 -8.70 3.57
C PRO A 76 1.12 -9.36 3.21
N LEU A 77 2.23 -8.68 3.49
CA LEU A 77 3.57 -9.21 3.19
C LEU A 77 4.08 -10.18 4.26
N GLY A 78 3.42 -10.22 5.43
CA GLY A 78 3.54 -11.32 6.38
C GLY A 78 4.00 -10.92 7.77
N MET A 79 3.70 -9.70 8.21
CA MET A 79 3.89 -9.32 9.61
C MET A 79 2.94 -10.10 10.51
N GLU A 80 1.64 -10.14 10.21
CA GLU A 80 0.66 -10.86 11.03
C GLU A 80 0.86 -12.37 10.94
N SER A 81 1.05 -12.88 9.71
CA SER A 81 1.14 -14.33 9.46
C SER A 81 2.45 -14.98 9.91
N GLY A 82 3.48 -14.18 10.24
CA GLY A 82 4.81 -14.70 10.56
C GLY A 82 5.68 -15.02 9.33
N ALA A 83 5.19 -14.81 8.10
CA ALA A 83 5.97 -15.05 6.89
C ALA A 83 7.15 -14.07 6.73
N ILE A 84 7.08 -12.90 7.36
CA ILE A 84 8.25 -12.08 7.70
C ILE A 84 8.75 -12.54 9.07
N PRO A 85 9.93 -13.16 9.19
CA PRO A 85 10.42 -13.69 10.46
C PRO A 85 10.91 -12.58 11.39
N ASP A 86 10.97 -12.84 12.70
CA ASP A 86 11.47 -11.86 13.70
C ASP A 86 12.91 -11.42 13.40
N SER A 87 13.73 -12.28 12.79
CA SER A 87 15.09 -11.95 12.36
C SER A 87 15.16 -10.87 11.29
N SER A 88 14.06 -10.60 10.60
CA SER A 88 13.93 -9.52 9.62
C SER A 88 13.50 -8.20 10.24
N LEU A 89 13.24 -8.16 11.55
CA LEU A 89 12.78 -6.98 12.26
C LEU A 89 13.92 -6.38 13.09
N SER A 90 14.05 -5.05 13.07
CA SER A 90 14.96 -4.32 13.95
C SER A 90 14.32 -3.03 14.42
N VAL A 91 14.73 -2.53 15.59
CA VAL A 91 14.18 -1.33 16.23
C VAL A 91 15.30 -0.43 16.74
N SER A 92 15.02 0.87 16.84
CA SER A 92 15.93 1.88 17.42
C SER A 92 16.27 1.61 18.88
N ASP A 93 15.25 1.19 19.62
CA ASP A 93 15.28 0.95 21.05
C ASP A 93 14.47 -0.33 21.29
N VAL A 94 15.15 -1.31 21.90
CA VAL A 94 14.52 -2.53 22.35
C VAL A 94 13.90 -2.20 23.70
N GLY A 95 12.58 -2.07 23.73
CA GLY A 95 11.83 -1.96 24.98
C GLY A 95 12.07 -3.16 25.91
N HIS A 96 11.20 -3.32 26.91
CA HIS A 96 11.17 -4.58 27.66
C HIS A 96 10.99 -5.77 26.69
N ALA A 97 11.39 -6.99 27.08
CA ALA A 97 11.26 -8.17 26.22
C ALA A 97 9.81 -8.38 25.69
N ASP A 98 8.83 -7.97 26.50
CA ASP A 98 7.40 -8.01 26.18
C ASP A 98 6.94 -6.95 25.16
N PHE A 99 7.82 -6.02 24.77
CA PHE A 99 7.60 -4.92 23.83
C PHE A 99 8.67 -4.86 22.72
N SER A 100 9.31 -5.99 22.44
CA SER A 100 10.36 -6.12 21.43
C SER A 100 9.83 -6.03 19.99
N ALA A 101 10.74 -6.00 19.00
CA ALA A 101 10.40 -5.88 17.58
C ALA A 101 9.36 -6.91 17.09
N GLY A 102 9.45 -8.17 17.53
CA GLY A 102 8.49 -9.23 17.17
C GLY A 102 7.06 -8.99 17.66
N LYS A 103 6.87 -8.08 18.62
CA LYS A 103 5.55 -7.68 19.14
C LYS A 103 4.87 -6.61 18.29
N SER A 104 5.54 -6.11 17.26
CA SER A 104 5.00 -5.12 16.31
C SER A 104 4.04 -5.68 15.27
N ARG A 105 3.71 -6.98 15.31
CA ARG A 105 2.86 -7.63 14.33
C ARG A 105 1.40 -7.19 14.51
N LEU A 106 0.67 -6.99 13.41
CA LEU A 106 -0.76 -6.64 13.46
C LEU A 106 -1.57 -7.68 14.26
N ASN A 107 -2.64 -7.24 14.93
CA ASN A 107 -3.61 -8.09 15.64
C ASN A 107 -3.07 -8.97 16.80
N VAL A 108 -1.81 -8.81 17.21
CA VAL A 108 -1.30 -9.43 18.44
C VAL A 108 -1.67 -8.60 19.68
N GLU A 109 -1.68 -9.19 20.87
CA GLU A 109 -2.04 -8.45 22.11
C GLU A 109 -0.97 -7.43 22.56
N ALA A 110 0.29 -7.67 22.22
CA ALA A 110 1.41 -6.79 22.56
C ALA A 110 1.65 -5.73 21.47
N ALA A 111 2.68 -4.90 21.63
CA ALA A 111 3.12 -3.95 20.62
C ALA A 111 4.64 -3.76 20.75
N TRP A 112 5.31 -3.29 19.70
CA TRP A 112 6.63 -2.69 19.91
C TRP A 112 6.43 -1.34 20.60
N CYS A 113 7.11 -1.14 21.74
CA CYS A 113 7.12 0.12 22.47
C CYS A 113 8.57 0.42 22.91
N PRO A 114 9.24 1.45 22.35
CA PRO A 114 10.58 1.84 22.77
C PRO A 114 10.57 2.42 24.20
N VAL A 115 11.73 2.44 24.86
CA VAL A 115 11.85 3.11 26.17
C VAL A 115 11.89 4.63 26.00
N ALA A 116 12.64 5.10 25.01
CA ALA A 116 12.74 6.53 24.70
C ALA A 116 11.51 7.01 23.90
N GLU A 117 10.89 8.08 24.38
CA GLU A 117 9.70 8.71 23.79
C GLU A 117 10.11 9.96 22.99
N ASP A 118 10.79 9.77 21.86
CA ASP A 118 11.23 10.85 20.97
C ASP A 118 11.03 10.52 19.47
N GLN A 119 11.23 11.51 18.60
CA GLN A 119 11.09 11.34 17.14
C GLN A 119 12.29 10.65 16.47
N ASN A 120 13.26 10.19 17.27
CA ASN A 120 14.40 9.41 16.77
C ASN A 120 14.09 7.92 16.71
N GLN A 121 12.94 7.50 17.26
CA GLN A 121 12.54 6.10 17.26
C GLN A 121 12.14 5.60 15.87
N TRP A 122 12.41 4.32 15.64
CA TRP A 122 12.08 3.64 14.40
C TRP A 122 11.92 2.14 14.59
N ILE A 123 11.10 1.55 13.71
CA ILE A 123 11.05 0.11 13.46
C ILE A 123 11.31 -0.17 11.99
N ARG A 124 12.13 -1.16 11.71
CA ARG A 124 12.62 -1.55 10.38
C ARG A 124 12.25 -2.98 10.05
N VAL A 125 11.98 -3.21 8.77
CA VAL A 125 11.76 -4.52 8.18
C VAL A 125 12.75 -4.71 7.02
N ASP A 126 13.53 -5.79 7.07
CA ASP A 126 14.33 -6.29 5.95
C ASP A 126 13.54 -7.38 5.20
N LEU A 127 13.00 -7.02 4.03
CA LEU A 127 12.21 -7.92 3.18
C LEU A 127 13.05 -9.00 2.49
N GLN A 128 14.37 -9.05 2.74
CA GLN A 128 15.37 -10.00 2.22
C GLN A 128 15.65 -9.88 0.70
N ALA A 129 14.68 -9.40 -0.07
CA ALA A 129 14.79 -9.13 -1.49
C ALA A 129 14.00 -7.88 -1.87
N PRO A 130 14.34 -7.21 -2.98
CA PRO A 130 13.51 -6.14 -3.54
C PRO A 130 12.07 -6.62 -3.70
N THR A 131 11.16 -5.94 -3.02
CA THR A 131 9.75 -6.28 -2.91
C THR A 131 8.92 -5.05 -3.23
N THR A 132 7.79 -5.26 -3.90
CA THR A 132 6.86 -4.17 -4.15
C THR A 132 6.04 -3.90 -2.90
N VAL A 133 6.13 -2.69 -2.36
CA VAL A 133 5.41 -2.24 -1.17
C VAL A 133 4.52 -1.06 -1.57
N THR A 134 3.24 -1.18 -1.25
CA THR A 134 2.20 -0.23 -1.69
C THR A 134 1.51 0.48 -0.53
N GLY A 135 1.75 0.06 0.70
CA GLY A 135 1.19 0.68 1.88
C GLY A 135 1.48 -0.10 3.13
N LEU A 136 0.78 0.27 4.19
CA LEU A 136 0.82 -0.43 5.46
C LEU A 136 -0.46 -0.22 6.25
N ILE A 137 -0.71 -1.11 7.21
CA ILE A 137 -1.78 -1.02 8.21
C ILE A 137 -1.12 -0.80 9.56
N THR A 138 -1.63 0.13 10.39
CA THR A 138 -1.15 0.35 11.76
C THR A 138 -2.24 0.13 12.81
N GLN A 139 -1.84 -0.22 14.02
CA GLN A 139 -2.69 -0.39 15.20
C GLN A 139 -1.94 0.11 16.44
N GLY A 140 -2.67 0.62 17.45
CA GLY A 140 -2.14 0.89 18.79
C GLY A 140 -1.84 -0.39 19.56
N ARG A 141 -1.58 -0.33 20.87
CA ARG A 141 -1.40 -1.55 21.70
C ARG A 141 -2.72 -2.05 22.28
N HIS A 142 -3.04 -3.32 22.08
CA HIS A 142 -4.29 -3.91 22.58
C HIS A 142 -4.51 -3.66 24.09
N TYR A 143 -5.76 -3.36 24.48
CA TYR A 143 -6.18 -3.04 25.87
C TYR A 143 -5.40 -1.92 26.58
N SER A 144 -4.72 -1.03 25.85
CA SER A 144 -3.92 0.05 26.45
C SER A 144 -4.08 1.33 25.66
N ASP A 145 -4.31 2.47 26.34
CA ASP A 145 -4.47 3.77 25.68
C ASP A 145 -3.14 4.37 25.18
N VAL A 146 -2.42 3.63 24.34
CA VAL A 146 -1.09 3.97 23.81
C VAL A 146 -1.02 3.63 22.32
N TRP A 147 -0.69 4.61 21.49
CA TRP A 147 -0.64 4.45 20.03
C TRP A 147 0.10 5.60 19.34
N VAL A 148 0.59 5.34 18.13
CA VAL A 148 1.17 6.35 17.24
C VAL A 148 0.04 7.05 16.46
N THR A 149 -0.03 8.37 16.55
CA THR A 149 -1.05 9.21 15.88
C THR A 149 -0.59 9.76 14.54
N SER A 150 0.72 9.93 14.34
CA SER A 150 1.29 10.20 13.03
C SER A 150 2.70 9.67 12.90
N TYR A 151 3.09 9.33 11.67
CA TYR A 151 4.39 8.77 11.36
C TYR A 151 4.83 9.17 9.96
N LYS A 152 6.12 8.99 9.68
CA LYS A 152 6.63 8.94 8.30
C LYS A 152 7.19 7.56 8.00
N VAL A 153 7.26 7.25 6.72
CA VAL A 153 7.85 6.00 6.22
C VAL A 153 9.11 6.36 5.45
N GLN A 154 10.17 5.59 5.67
CA GLN A 154 11.39 5.64 4.88
C GLN A 154 11.63 4.29 4.22
N HIS A 155 12.29 4.30 3.07
CA HIS A 155 12.71 3.10 2.35
C HIS A 155 14.20 3.14 2.03
N SER A 156 14.78 1.97 1.80
CA SER A 156 16.20 1.81 1.46
C SER A 156 16.44 0.50 0.72
N ASP A 157 17.41 0.50 -0.18
CA ASP A 157 17.83 -0.71 -0.90
C ASP A 157 19.06 -1.36 -0.25
N ASP A 158 19.82 -0.60 0.55
CA ASP A 158 21.08 -1.03 1.17
C ASP A 158 21.02 -1.08 2.72
N GLY A 159 19.95 -0.58 3.32
CA GLY A 159 19.74 -0.52 4.78
C GLY A 159 20.50 0.62 5.48
N THR A 160 21.23 1.45 4.73
CA THR A 160 22.09 2.53 5.24
C THR A 160 21.67 3.91 4.74
N ASN A 161 21.32 4.03 3.46
CA ASN A 161 20.85 5.26 2.83
C ASN A 161 19.32 5.23 2.75
N TRP A 162 18.67 6.18 3.41
CA TRP A 162 17.21 6.18 3.57
C TRP A 162 16.59 7.36 2.85
N SER A 163 15.49 7.09 2.13
CA SER A 163 14.66 8.11 1.50
C SER A 163 13.27 8.11 2.11
N ASP A 164 12.70 9.29 2.35
CA ASP A 164 11.32 9.42 2.80
C ASP A 164 10.36 9.04 1.66
N VAL A 165 9.24 8.40 2.01
CA VAL A 165 8.10 8.30 1.09
C VAL A 165 7.52 9.69 0.90
N THR A 166 7.39 10.13 -0.35
CA THR A 166 6.95 11.48 -0.70
C THR A 166 5.59 11.49 -1.37
N GLY A 167 4.92 12.64 -1.27
CA GLY A 167 3.72 12.97 -2.04
C GLY A 167 4.05 13.21 -3.51
N THR A 168 3.03 13.45 -4.32
CA THR A 168 3.19 13.77 -5.74
C THR A 168 3.93 15.09 -5.99
N ASP A 169 4.02 15.93 -4.96
CA ASP A 169 4.77 17.19 -4.91
C ASP A 169 6.25 17.01 -4.50
N GLY A 170 6.67 15.79 -4.18
CA GLY A 170 8.02 15.49 -3.70
C GLY A 170 8.24 15.82 -2.21
N ILE A 171 7.21 16.23 -1.48
CA ILE A 171 7.30 16.55 -0.06
C ILE A 171 7.16 15.25 0.75
N SER A 172 7.96 15.11 1.82
CA SER A 172 7.89 13.97 2.74
C SER A 172 6.49 13.80 3.32
N MET A 173 5.92 12.60 3.19
CA MET A 173 4.57 12.31 3.69
C MET A 173 4.55 12.17 5.20
N GLN A 174 3.63 12.87 5.84
CA GLN A 174 3.19 12.60 7.20
C GLN A 174 1.87 11.82 7.15
N PHE A 175 1.94 10.53 7.43
CA PHE A 175 0.78 9.66 7.49
C PHE A 175 0.04 9.86 8.81
N GLN A 176 -1.29 9.94 8.74
CA GLN A 176 -2.15 9.91 9.91
C GLN A 176 -2.32 8.45 10.35
N GLY A 177 -2.00 8.18 11.61
CA GLY A 177 -2.05 6.86 12.22
C GLY A 177 -3.33 6.65 13.01
N ASN A 178 -3.19 6.05 14.18
CA ASN A 178 -4.30 5.57 14.99
C ASN A 178 -4.90 6.68 15.86
N VAL A 179 -6.19 6.52 16.16
CA VAL A 179 -6.97 7.39 17.07
C VAL A 179 -7.43 6.65 18.33
N ASP A 180 -7.22 5.34 18.37
CA ASP A 180 -7.50 4.46 19.49
C ASP A 180 -6.48 3.30 19.50
N TYR A 181 -6.67 2.36 20.42
CA TYR A 181 -5.73 1.29 20.64
C TYR A 181 -5.88 0.07 19.71
N ASP A 182 -7.00 -0.08 18.98
CA ASP A 182 -7.35 -1.35 18.32
C ASP A 182 -7.90 -1.25 16.91
N THR A 183 -8.40 -0.10 16.47
CA THR A 183 -8.91 0.05 15.11
C THR A 183 -7.72 0.09 14.14
N PRO A 184 -7.60 -0.87 13.21
CA PRO A 184 -6.56 -0.84 12.20
C PRO A 184 -6.76 0.37 11.26
N VAL A 185 -5.67 1.06 10.94
CA VAL A 185 -5.66 2.20 10.00
C VAL A 185 -4.78 1.88 8.82
N THR A 186 -5.37 1.82 7.64
CA THR A 186 -4.66 1.54 6.38
C THR A 186 -4.23 2.82 5.70
N ASN A 187 -2.95 2.91 5.35
CA ASN A 187 -2.39 4.00 4.56
C ASN A 187 -1.65 3.43 3.34
N TYR A 188 -2.11 3.81 2.15
CA TYR A 188 -1.41 3.52 0.90
C TYR A 188 -0.38 4.59 0.57
N PHE A 189 0.73 4.18 -0.03
CA PHE A 189 1.76 5.10 -0.49
C PHE A 189 1.30 5.81 -1.78
N PRO A 190 1.60 7.10 -1.96
CA PRO A 190 1.25 7.84 -3.17
C PRO A 190 1.84 7.25 -4.45
N ALA A 191 3.00 6.59 -4.33
CA ALA A 191 3.65 5.85 -5.39
C ALA A 191 4.05 4.45 -4.92
N VAL A 192 4.04 3.49 -5.85
CA VAL A 192 4.50 2.13 -5.60
C VAL A 192 6.00 2.14 -5.34
N LEU A 193 6.44 1.51 -4.25
CA LEU A 193 7.86 1.38 -3.91
C LEU A 193 8.33 -0.01 -4.29
N ASN A 194 9.49 -0.10 -4.93
CA ASN A 194 10.22 -1.36 -5.07
C ASN A 194 11.50 -1.25 -4.25
N THR A 195 11.56 -1.91 -3.11
CA THR A 195 12.63 -1.71 -2.14
C THR A 195 12.85 -2.96 -1.28
N ARG A 196 14.00 -3.02 -0.60
CA ARG A 196 14.31 -4.13 0.31
C ARG A 196 13.98 -3.80 1.77
N PHE A 197 14.18 -2.56 2.17
CA PHE A 197 13.99 -2.15 3.56
C PHE A 197 12.89 -1.10 3.67
N ILE A 198 12.02 -1.29 4.66
CA ILE A 198 11.02 -0.29 5.08
C ILE A 198 11.30 0.09 6.53
N GLN A 199 11.15 1.37 6.84
CA GLN A 199 11.27 1.90 8.18
C GLN A 199 10.10 2.82 8.51
N ILE A 200 9.43 2.56 9.63
CA ILE A 200 8.38 3.43 10.18
C ILE A 200 9.00 4.29 11.28
N ARG A 201 8.76 5.60 11.23
CA ARG A 201 9.23 6.57 12.21
C ARG A 201 8.06 7.33 12.83
N PRO A 202 7.74 7.09 14.11
CA PRO A 202 6.73 7.86 14.83
C PRO A 202 7.09 9.36 14.85
N LEU A 203 6.08 10.20 14.64
CA LEU A 203 6.19 11.66 14.69
C LEU A 203 5.36 12.24 15.84
N ALA A 204 4.20 11.65 16.11
CA ALA A 204 3.36 11.97 17.25
C ALA A 204 2.65 10.71 17.77
N TRP A 205 2.27 10.71 19.04
CA TRP A 205 1.67 9.58 19.73
C TRP A 205 0.77 10.03 20.88
N THR A 206 -0.06 9.10 21.37
CA THR A 206 -0.86 9.27 22.59
C THR A 206 -0.21 8.47 23.71
N ARG A 207 0.16 9.17 24.79
CA ARG A 207 0.83 8.67 26.01
C ARG A 207 2.22 8.05 25.76
N TYR A 208 2.33 6.98 24.98
CA TYR A 208 3.58 6.29 24.64
C TYR A 208 3.60 5.88 23.17
N ILE A 209 4.80 5.77 22.60
CA ILE A 209 5.01 5.15 21.30
C ILE A 209 4.75 3.65 21.47
N CYS A 210 3.65 3.18 20.89
CA CYS A 210 3.41 1.76 20.73
C CYS A 210 2.79 1.51 19.36
N LEU A 211 3.30 0.51 18.64
CA LEU A 211 2.88 0.24 17.27
C LEU A 211 2.79 -1.26 17.00
N ARG A 212 1.66 -1.67 16.42
CA ARG A 212 1.51 -2.88 15.62
C ARG A 212 1.30 -2.49 14.16
N PHE A 213 1.76 -3.30 13.22
CA PHE A 213 1.59 -3.02 11.80
C PHE A 213 1.65 -4.26 10.91
N GLU A 214 1.16 -4.09 9.68
CA GLU A 214 1.33 -5.00 8.54
C GLU A 214 1.80 -4.20 7.32
N LEU A 215 2.71 -4.77 6.53
CA LEU A 215 3.11 -4.17 5.26
C LEU A 215 2.25 -4.74 4.14
N LEU A 216 1.83 -3.87 3.22
CA LEU A 216 1.01 -4.26 2.06
C LEU A 216 1.85 -4.20 0.79
N GLY A 217 1.69 -5.19 -0.07
CA GLY A 217 2.52 -5.29 -1.27
C GLY A 217 2.34 -6.60 -2.02
N CYS A 218 3.38 -6.98 -2.76
CA CYS A 218 3.49 -8.25 -3.44
C CYS A 218 4.98 -8.54 -3.77
N ARG A 219 5.34 -9.83 -3.83
CA ARG A 219 6.69 -10.25 -4.20
C ARG A 219 6.73 -10.52 -5.71
N ALA A 220 7.72 -9.96 -6.40
CA ALA A 220 7.92 -10.22 -7.83
C ALA A 220 8.12 -11.73 -8.05
N GLY A 221 7.24 -12.35 -8.84
CA GLY A 221 7.21 -13.79 -9.09
C GLY A 221 6.09 -14.57 -8.40
N TRP A 222 5.28 -13.94 -7.55
CA TRP A 222 4.02 -14.50 -7.07
C TRP A 222 2.84 -13.99 -7.90
N SER A 223 2.72 -14.48 -9.13
CA SER A 223 1.38 -14.67 -9.69
C SER A 223 0.73 -15.79 -8.88
N HIS A 224 -0.47 -15.56 -8.31
CA HIS A 224 -1.26 -16.65 -7.75
C HIS A 224 -1.24 -17.84 -8.72
N PRO A 225 -0.89 -19.06 -8.28
CA PRO A 225 -1.25 -20.23 -9.05
C PRO A 225 -2.77 -20.31 -8.96
N PHE A 226 -3.47 -19.80 -9.99
CA PHE A 226 -4.82 -20.24 -10.27
C PHE A 226 -4.73 -21.74 -10.57
N GLU A 227 -4.97 -22.57 -9.56
CA GLU A 227 -5.30 -23.97 -9.78
C GLU A 227 -6.69 -24.03 -10.41
N TRP A 228 -6.75 -24.60 -11.61
CA TRP A 228 -7.98 -24.96 -12.28
C TRP A 228 -8.62 -26.15 -11.59
N LEU A 229 -9.83 -25.97 -11.04
CA LEU A 229 -10.87 -26.99 -10.95
C LEU A 229 -12.19 -26.38 -11.39
#